data_AF-A0A497Y4Z3-F1
#
_entry.id   AF-A0A497Y4Z3-F1
#
_cell.length_a   1.000
_cell.length_b   1.000
_cell.length_c   1.000
_cell.angle_alpha   90.00
_cell.angle_beta   90.00
_cell.angle_gamma   90.00
#
_symmetry.space_group_name_H-M   'P 1'
#
loop_
_entity.id
_entity.type
_entity.pdbx_description
1 polymer ?
#
loop_
_entity_poly.entity_id
_entity_poly.type
_entity_poly.pdbx_seq_one_letter_code
_entity_poly.pdbx_strand_id
1 'polypeptide(L)'
;MSKPLTIRGYAHDSFIAYKIKKTLMKKYYLIILLALISESSFAQMKLIKKMLSNEKDTTRKASFLPLPAFGYSQETGFEFGVGAIYSFYIDRKDTLNRSSNFALNTTYSTKKTANFMLKGDMWTKGNKYHFIGDIRFKNQPFNFYGIGNNAKKIDEDKLDQRIFKTLFDAEMNTLPKAYTGVSLGFENYHFIDKQAGGIYTTNPQILDKDGGSVAWIGASQSYDTRNSNNYPTKGFFGRATYQYAPDFFGGESFNGSQIKLDLRGFFSLAPKVVLGVQGIYYTIQSKSTPFYLLQQLGNDQMMRGYYSGRYRDENLMAAQAEIRYRFMNRFGILAFAGTGKVFANGQFNGNGLKPNFGVGGRYFFDPAKGLSVRLDYGVGEKLPNEKRQAGFYISLAEAF
;
A
#
# COMPACT_ATOMS: atom_id res chain seq x y z
N MET A 1 48.44 82.72 -7.36
CA MET A 1 48.57 81.32 -6.88
C MET A 1 47.23 80.85 -6.38
N SER A 2 46.68 79.82 -7.02
CA SER A 2 45.30 79.30 -6.90
C SER A 2 45.12 78.30 -5.75
N LYS A 3 43.97 78.35 -5.09
CA LYS A 3 43.51 77.41 -4.04
C LYS A 3 43.00 76.10 -4.68
N PRO A 4 43.15 74.92 -4.03
CA PRO A 4 42.56 73.68 -4.50
C PRO A 4 41.14 73.44 -3.93
N LEU A 5 40.30 72.81 -4.76
CA LEU A 5 38.92 72.39 -4.48
C LEU A 5 38.86 71.07 -3.68
N THR A 6 37.94 71.01 -2.72
CA THR A 6 37.65 69.84 -1.89
C THR A 6 36.66 68.89 -2.59
N ILE A 7 37.05 67.65 -2.89
CA ILE A 7 36.15 66.57 -3.35
C ILE A 7 35.83 65.67 -2.15
N ARG A 8 34.67 65.89 -1.51
CA ARG A 8 34.22 65.07 -0.35
C ARG A 8 32.77 64.59 -0.45
N GLY A 9 32.21 64.49 -1.66
CA GLY A 9 30.79 64.15 -1.89
C GLY A 9 30.46 62.74 -2.39
N TYR A 10 31.33 62.07 -3.17
CA TYR A 10 30.89 60.92 -3.98
C TYR A 10 30.87 59.54 -3.29
N ALA A 11 31.66 59.32 -2.23
CA ALA A 11 31.75 58.01 -1.57
C ALA A 11 30.57 57.72 -0.61
N HIS A 12 29.94 58.76 -0.06
CA HIS A 12 28.88 58.61 0.93
C HIS A 12 27.53 58.20 0.29
N ASP A 13 27.23 58.71 -0.90
CA ASP A 13 25.99 58.42 -1.62
C ASP A 13 25.95 56.98 -2.18
N SER A 14 27.12 56.47 -2.58
CA SER A 14 27.28 55.10 -3.10
C SER A 14 27.01 54.03 -2.02
N PHE A 15 27.39 54.30 -0.77
CA PHE A 15 27.18 53.39 0.37
C PHE A 15 25.73 53.40 0.85
N ILE A 16 25.08 54.57 0.82
CA ILE A 16 23.64 54.72 1.10
C ILE A 16 22.82 53.99 0.04
N ALA A 17 23.12 54.16 -1.25
CA ALA A 17 22.43 53.49 -2.35
C ALA A 17 22.54 51.94 -2.25
N TYR A 18 23.72 51.41 -1.88
CA TYR A 18 23.91 49.98 -1.66
C TYR A 18 23.09 49.45 -0.46
N LYS A 19 23.07 50.20 0.66
CA LYS A 19 22.30 49.82 1.86
C LYS A 19 20.79 49.87 1.61
N ILE A 20 20.32 50.84 0.83
CA ILE A 20 18.93 50.96 0.36
C ILE A 20 18.57 49.78 -0.54
N LYS A 21 19.40 49.45 -1.54
CA LYS A 21 19.18 48.33 -2.48
C LYS A 21 19.14 46.97 -1.75
N LYS A 22 20.03 46.75 -0.78
CA LYS A 22 20.04 45.53 0.05
C LYS A 22 18.80 45.41 0.95
N THR A 23 18.30 46.53 1.47
CA THR A 23 17.07 46.56 2.29
C THR A 23 15.82 46.34 1.43
N LEU A 24 15.79 46.90 0.22
CA LEU A 24 14.75 46.63 -0.78
C LEU A 24 14.73 45.15 -1.19
N MET A 25 15.88 44.55 -1.49
CA MET A 25 15.95 43.11 -1.82
C MET A 25 15.44 42.21 -0.70
N LYS A 26 15.78 42.49 0.57
CA LYS A 26 15.23 41.76 1.72
C LYS A 26 13.71 41.87 1.84
N LYS A 27 13.13 43.03 1.54
CA LYS A 27 11.67 43.22 1.50
C LYS A 27 11.02 42.39 0.38
N TYR A 28 11.65 42.29 -0.80
CA TYR A 28 11.13 41.44 -1.89
C TYR A 28 11.15 39.95 -1.51
N TYR A 29 12.22 39.44 -0.89
CA TYR A 29 12.25 38.06 -0.40
C TYR A 29 11.21 37.79 0.67
N LEU A 30 10.98 38.74 1.58
CA LEU A 30 9.94 38.64 2.60
C LEU A 30 8.53 38.64 1.97
N ILE A 31 8.28 39.49 0.97
CA ILE A 31 6.99 39.54 0.25
C ILE A 31 6.77 38.25 -0.54
N ILE A 32 7.79 37.72 -1.22
CA ILE A 32 7.70 36.43 -1.94
C ILE A 32 7.44 35.29 -0.95
N LEU A 33 8.13 35.25 0.19
CA LEU A 33 7.90 34.26 1.24
C LEU A 33 6.47 34.36 1.81
N LEU A 34 6.00 35.57 2.12
CA LEU A 34 4.64 35.81 2.60
C LEU A 34 3.58 35.45 1.54
N ALA A 35 3.85 35.73 0.26
CA ALA A 35 2.98 35.33 -0.84
C ALA A 35 2.89 33.81 -0.96
N LEU A 36 4.02 33.09 -0.88
CA LEU A 36 4.06 31.62 -0.87
C LEU A 36 3.32 31.01 0.33
N ILE A 37 3.42 31.63 1.50
CA ILE A 37 2.67 31.22 2.71
C ILE A 37 1.16 31.49 2.53
N SER A 38 0.78 32.63 1.93
CA SER A 38 -0.63 32.96 1.68
C SER A 38 -1.30 32.05 0.65
N GLU A 39 -0.62 31.75 -0.47
CA GLU A 39 -1.05 30.79 -1.50
C GLU A 39 -1.26 29.39 -0.87
N SER A 40 -0.34 28.99 0.00
CA SER A 40 -0.44 27.74 0.77
C SER A 40 -1.66 27.72 1.68
N SER A 41 -1.98 28.84 2.35
CA SER A 41 -3.15 28.98 3.23
C SER A 41 -4.48 28.90 2.46
N PHE A 42 -4.59 29.58 1.31
CA PHE A 42 -5.80 29.49 0.47
C PHE A 42 -5.99 28.09 -0.13
N ALA A 43 -4.91 27.43 -0.57
CA ALA A 43 -4.95 26.05 -1.04
C ALA A 43 -5.37 25.07 0.08
N GLN A 44 -4.86 25.26 1.30
CA GLN A 44 -5.26 24.51 2.48
C GLN A 44 -6.75 24.70 2.80
N MET A 45 -7.26 25.94 2.77
CA MET A 45 -8.67 26.22 3.04
C MET A 45 -9.60 25.55 2.01
N LYS A 46 -9.23 25.55 0.73
CA LYS A 46 -9.99 24.86 -0.33
C LYS A 46 -9.97 23.35 -0.14
N LEU A 47 -8.83 22.78 0.23
CA LEU A 47 -8.68 21.35 0.54
C LEU A 47 -9.51 20.96 1.77
N ILE A 48 -9.43 21.75 2.86
CA ILE A 48 -10.21 21.54 4.08
C ILE A 48 -11.71 21.60 3.79
N LYS A 49 -12.17 22.61 3.05
CA LYS A 49 -13.58 22.69 2.62
C LYS A 49 -14.01 21.48 1.80
N LYS A 50 -13.17 21.02 0.84
CA LYS A 50 -13.45 19.82 0.05
C LYS A 50 -13.49 18.55 0.91
N MET A 51 -12.62 18.47 1.92
CA MET A 51 -12.56 17.35 2.85
C MET A 51 -13.75 17.32 3.80
N LEU A 52 -14.19 18.46 4.32
CA LEU A 52 -15.22 18.53 5.37
C LEU A 52 -16.65 18.72 4.82
N SER A 53 -16.82 19.24 3.59
CA SER A 53 -18.16 19.50 3.02
C SER A 53 -18.98 18.22 2.86
N ASN A 54 -20.22 18.15 3.35
CA ASN A 54 -21.04 16.96 3.17
C ASN A 54 -21.63 16.78 1.75
N GLU A 55 -21.41 17.75 0.86
CA GLU A 55 -21.88 17.69 -0.52
C GLU A 55 -21.09 16.67 -1.35
N LYS A 56 -21.81 15.91 -2.17
CA LYS A 56 -21.20 14.98 -3.12
C LYS A 56 -20.80 15.76 -4.37
N ASP A 57 -19.50 15.83 -4.64
CA ASP A 57 -19.00 16.39 -5.90
C ASP A 57 -19.31 15.42 -7.06
N THR A 58 -20.40 15.69 -7.78
CA THR A 58 -20.82 14.91 -8.96
C THR A 58 -20.14 15.36 -10.26
N THR A 59 -19.28 16.40 -10.23
CA THR A 59 -18.63 16.94 -11.43
C THR A 59 -17.54 16.02 -12.00
N ARG A 60 -17.23 14.93 -11.29
CA ARG A 60 -16.23 13.91 -11.65
C ARG A 60 -14.85 14.51 -11.94
N LYS A 61 -14.54 15.67 -11.32
CA LYS A 61 -13.21 16.28 -11.34
C LYS A 61 -12.22 15.39 -10.58
N ALA A 62 -10.93 15.60 -10.81
CA ALA A 62 -9.90 14.90 -10.05
C ALA A 62 -10.00 15.19 -8.55
N SER A 63 -9.68 14.19 -7.73
CA SER A 63 -9.62 14.28 -6.29
C SER A 63 -8.23 13.89 -5.83
N PHE A 64 -7.64 14.73 -4.99
CA PHE A 64 -6.33 14.54 -4.44
C PHE A 64 -6.42 14.71 -2.94
N LEU A 65 -5.88 13.76 -2.20
CA LEU A 65 -5.79 13.81 -0.75
C LEU A 65 -4.36 13.46 -0.32
N PRO A 66 -3.58 14.45 0.13
CA PRO A 66 -2.35 14.21 0.88
C PRO A 66 -2.70 13.95 2.35
N LEU A 67 -2.06 12.96 2.94
CA LEU A 67 -2.22 12.56 4.34
C LEU A 67 -0.85 12.45 4.96
N PRO A 68 -0.59 13.14 6.09
CA PRO A 68 0.62 12.89 6.82
C PRO A 68 0.57 11.46 7.39
N ALA A 69 1.70 10.76 7.33
CA ALA A 69 1.88 9.45 7.93
C ALA A 69 2.81 9.59 9.13
N PHE A 70 2.40 9.10 10.28
CA PHE A 70 3.23 9.05 11.48
C PHE A 70 3.05 7.70 12.16
N GLY A 71 4.11 7.22 12.80
CA GLY A 71 4.10 5.96 13.54
C GLY A 71 5.18 5.94 14.61
N TYR A 72 5.08 4.99 15.52
CA TYR A 72 6.16 4.70 16.46
C TYR A 72 6.20 3.20 16.74
N SER A 73 7.39 2.62 16.70
CA SER A 73 7.62 1.26 17.21
C SER A 73 8.98 1.16 17.89
N GLN A 74 9.19 0.13 18.71
CA GLN A 74 10.50 -0.12 19.31
C GLN A 74 11.56 -0.47 18.25
N GLU A 75 11.14 -1.05 17.12
CA GLU A 75 12.03 -1.57 16.07
C GLU A 75 12.43 -0.46 15.09
N THR A 76 11.50 0.43 14.74
CA THR A 76 11.69 1.50 13.74
C THR A 76 11.85 2.89 14.37
N GLY A 77 11.52 3.04 15.66
CA GLY A 77 11.49 4.34 16.32
C GLY A 77 10.33 5.19 15.81
N PHE A 78 10.46 6.52 15.85
CA PHE A 78 9.47 7.42 15.28
C PHE A 78 9.55 7.39 13.74
N GLU A 79 8.41 7.17 13.11
CA GLU A 79 8.18 7.16 11.67
C GLU A 79 7.40 8.41 11.26
N PHE A 80 7.79 9.01 10.15
CA PHE A 80 7.11 10.13 9.53
C PHE A 80 7.13 10.01 8.01
N GLY A 81 6.14 10.58 7.35
CA GLY A 81 6.00 10.46 5.92
C GLY A 81 4.73 11.05 5.36
N VAL A 82 4.42 10.67 4.12
CA VAL A 82 3.25 11.13 3.39
C VAL A 82 2.60 9.95 2.68
N GLY A 83 1.31 9.75 2.98
CA GLY A 83 0.39 9.03 2.12
C GLY A 83 -0.30 10.00 1.18
N ALA A 84 -0.59 9.62 -0.05
CA ALA A 84 -1.42 10.41 -0.94
C ALA A 84 -2.27 9.51 -1.83
N ILE A 85 -3.46 10.00 -2.19
CA ILE A 85 -4.30 9.35 -3.19
C ILE A 85 -4.76 10.37 -4.21
N TYR A 86 -4.57 10.05 -5.49
CA TYR A 86 -5.01 10.81 -6.63
C TYR A 86 -6.02 9.97 -7.43
N SER A 87 -7.21 10.51 -7.64
CA SER A 87 -8.33 9.77 -8.22
C SER A 87 -9.08 10.59 -9.26
N PHE A 88 -9.28 10.03 -10.45
CA PHE A 88 -9.83 10.72 -11.61
C PHE A 88 -10.61 9.76 -12.51
N TYR A 89 -11.39 10.31 -13.43
CA TYR A 89 -12.04 9.57 -14.50
C TYR A 89 -11.38 9.93 -15.83
N ILE A 90 -11.01 8.93 -16.63
CA ILE A 90 -10.46 9.18 -17.97
C ILE A 90 -11.53 9.77 -18.89
N ASP A 91 -12.76 9.24 -18.81
CA ASP A 91 -13.93 9.85 -19.44
C ASP A 91 -14.89 10.40 -18.39
N ARG A 92 -14.91 11.73 -18.26
CA ARG A 92 -15.78 12.42 -17.31
C ARG A 92 -17.25 12.42 -17.73
N LYS A 93 -17.53 12.27 -19.03
CA LYS A 93 -18.89 12.30 -19.59
C LYS A 93 -19.58 10.94 -19.46
N ASP A 94 -18.83 9.84 -19.60
CA ASP A 94 -19.35 8.48 -19.48
C ASP A 94 -19.52 8.06 -18.01
N THR A 95 -20.74 8.07 -17.48
CA THR A 95 -21.06 7.74 -16.08
C THR A 95 -20.76 6.29 -15.70
N LEU A 96 -20.56 5.40 -16.66
CA LEU A 96 -20.18 4.00 -16.45
C LEU A 96 -18.66 3.81 -16.41
N ASN A 97 -17.86 4.82 -16.77
CA ASN A 97 -16.40 4.76 -16.68
C ASN A 97 -15.95 4.65 -15.21
N ARG A 98 -15.13 3.64 -14.93
CA ARG A 98 -14.59 3.35 -13.60
C ARG A 98 -13.58 4.42 -13.18
N SER A 99 -13.46 4.63 -11.86
CA SER A 99 -12.51 5.59 -11.31
C SER A 99 -11.09 5.03 -11.46
N SER A 100 -10.16 5.82 -11.96
CA SER A 100 -8.73 5.51 -11.90
C SER A 100 -8.13 6.09 -10.62
N ASN A 101 -7.20 5.39 -10.00
CA ASN A 101 -6.58 5.79 -8.74
C ASN A 101 -5.07 5.53 -8.74
N PHE A 102 -4.31 6.47 -8.18
CA PHE A 102 -2.92 6.30 -7.79
C PHE A 102 -2.80 6.55 -6.30
N ALA A 103 -2.22 5.60 -5.56
CA ALA A 103 -1.95 5.71 -4.14
C ALA A 103 -0.45 5.65 -3.89
N LEU A 104 0.08 6.70 -3.26
CA LEU A 104 1.46 6.83 -2.82
C LEU A 104 1.51 6.66 -1.30
N ASN A 105 2.51 5.95 -0.79
CA ASN A 105 2.86 5.95 0.62
C ASN A 105 4.39 5.95 0.73
N THR A 106 4.94 6.99 1.32
CA THR A 106 6.37 7.11 1.60
C THR A 106 6.58 7.44 3.06
N THR A 107 7.40 6.67 3.76
CA THR A 107 7.75 6.89 5.18
C THR A 107 9.22 6.68 5.42
N TYR A 108 9.75 7.43 6.38
CA TYR A 108 11.11 7.32 6.87
C TYR A 108 11.09 7.35 8.40
N SER A 109 12.04 6.65 9.03
CA SER A 109 12.09 6.56 10.50
C SER A 109 13.40 7.05 11.09
N THR A 110 13.34 7.38 12.38
CA THR A 110 14.52 7.73 13.20
C THR A 110 15.57 6.62 13.24
N LYS A 111 15.19 5.35 13.02
CA LYS A 111 16.12 4.21 12.92
C LYS A 111 16.51 3.86 11.48
N LYS A 112 16.44 4.83 10.56
CA LYS A 112 16.86 4.72 9.15
C LYS A 112 16.11 3.64 8.36
N THR A 113 14.88 3.34 8.76
CA THR A 113 13.98 2.52 7.94
C THR A 113 13.30 3.42 6.91
N ALA A 114 13.07 2.87 5.72
CA ALA A 114 12.47 3.60 4.61
C ALA A 114 11.45 2.70 3.91
N ASN A 115 10.27 3.23 3.65
CA ASN A 115 9.25 2.55 2.85
C ASN A 115 8.76 3.50 1.77
N PHE A 116 8.64 2.99 0.55
CA PHE A 116 8.01 3.64 -0.57
C PHE A 116 7.08 2.64 -1.25
N MET A 117 5.88 3.09 -1.56
CA MET A 117 4.87 2.31 -2.27
C MET A 117 4.10 3.23 -3.20
N LEU A 118 4.03 2.87 -4.47
CA LEU A 118 3.17 3.50 -5.47
C LEU A 118 2.29 2.44 -6.11
N LYS A 119 0.98 2.52 -5.87
CA LYS A 119 -0.03 1.67 -6.50
C LYS A 119 -0.82 2.46 -7.53
N GLY A 120 -1.07 1.89 -8.70
CA GLY A 120 -1.91 2.42 -9.76
C GLY A 120 -2.99 1.42 -10.16
N ASP A 121 -4.21 1.90 -10.36
CA ASP A 121 -5.37 1.18 -10.90
C ASP A 121 -6.02 2.13 -11.91
N MET A 122 -5.85 1.87 -13.20
CA MET A 122 -6.23 2.81 -14.26
C MET A 122 -7.18 2.17 -15.27
N TRP A 123 -8.29 2.85 -15.52
CA TRP A 123 -9.36 2.44 -16.43
C TRP A 123 -9.49 3.42 -17.58
N THR A 124 -9.26 2.94 -18.80
CA THR A 124 -9.39 3.74 -20.03
C THR A 124 -10.84 3.97 -20.43
N LYS A 125 -11.05 4.78 -21.48
CA LYS A 125 -12.38 5.10 -22.02
C LYS A 125 -13.19 3.83 -22.31
N GLY A 126 -14.47 3.86 -21.93
CA GLY A 126 -15.37 2.70 -22.04
C GLY A 126 -14.95 1.49 -21.21
N ASN A 127 -14.01 1.66 -20.26
CA ASN A 127 -13.40 0.57 -19.50
C ASN A 127 -12.80 -0.52 -20.43
N LYS A 128 -12.20 -0.12 -21.56
CA LYS A 128 -11.68 -1.06 -22.56
C LYS A 128 -10.38 -1.74 -22.11
N TYR A 129 -9.48 -0.98 -21.50
CA TYR A 129 -8.23 -1.45 -20.92
C TYR A 129 -8.16 -1.10 -19.44
N HIS A 130 -7.58 -2.01 -18.67
CA HIS A 130 -7.34 -1.92 -17.24
C HIS A 130 -5.85 -2.15 -16.96
N PHE A 131 -5.19 -1.16 -16.36
CA PHE A 131 -3.78 -1.24 -16.01
C PHE A 131 -3.62 -1.20 -14.50
N ILE A 132 -2.87 -2.16 -13.95
CA ILE A 132 -2.54 -2.24 -12.53
C ILE A 132 -1.03 -2.10 -12.40
N GLY A 133 -0.56 -1.24 -11.51
CA GLY A 133 0.85 -1.08 -11.18
C GLY A 133 1.08 -1.10 -9.69
N ASP A 134 2.16 -1.74 -9.23
CA ASP A 134 2.59 -1.72 -7.82
C ASP A 134 4.11 -1.67 -7.75
N ILE A 135 4.66 -0.53 -7.32
CA ILE A 135 6.10 -0.35 -7.11
C ILE A 135 6.33 -0.21 -5.61
N ARG A 136 7.20 -1.04 -5.05
CA ARG A 136 7.53 -1.03 -3.62
C ARG A 136 9.04 -1.04 -3.42
N PHE A 137 9.49 -0.16 -2.53
CA PHE A 137 10.82 -0.23 -1.95
C PHE A 137 10.68 -0.24 -0.43
N LYS A 138 11.37 -1.17 0.23
CA LYS A 138 11.38 -1.27 1.69
C LYS A 138 12.78 -1.52 2.18
N ASN A 139 13.16 -0.85 3.26
CA ASN A 139 14.35 -1.12 4.06
C ASN A 139 13.92 -1.04 5.51
N GLN A 140 13.74 -2.18 6.17
CA GLN A 140 13.17 -2.24 7.51
C GLN A 140 13.61 -3.50 8.26
N PRO A 141 13.57 -3.48 9.62
CA PRO A 141 13.64 -4.69 10.43
C PRO A 141 12.54 -5.68 10.05
N PHE A 142 12.86 -6.96 10.18
CA PHE A 142 11.98 -8.06 9.86
C PHE A 142 12.20 -9.20 10.84
N ASN A 143 11.11 -9.64 11.49
CA ASN A 143 11.17 -10.76 12.42
C ASN A 143 10.83 -12.05 11.67
N PHE A 144 11.77 -12.98 11.64
CA PHE A 144 11.63 -14.32 11.09
C PHE A 144 11.25 -15.30 12.21
N TYR A 145 10.40 -16.29 11.91
CA TYR A 145 9.88 -17.25 12.90
C TYR A 145 9.91 -18.71 12.39
N GLY A 146 10.63 -18.95 11.29
CA GLY A 146 10.62 -20.22 10.59
C GLY A 146 9.62 -20.29 9.44
N ILE A 147 9.44 -21.50 8.93
CA ILE A 147 8.55 -21.84 7.83
C ILE A 147 7.41 -22.72 8.36
N GLY A 148 6.21 -22.48 7.86
CA GLY A 148 5.01 -23.25 8.15
C GLY A 148 4.00 -22.53 9.03
N ASN A 149 2.93 -23.26 9.34
CA ASN A 149 1.75 -22.73 10.02
C ASN A 149 1.85 -22.74 11.56
N ASN A 150 2.89 -23.34 12.13
CA ASN A 150 3.06 -23.56 13.57
C ASN A 150 4.20 -22.72 14.19
N ALA A 151 4.57 -21.61 13.54
CA ALA A 151 5.63 -20.72 13.98
C ALA A 151 5.39 -20.13 15.39
N LYS A 152 6.39 -20.26 16.28
CA LYS A 152 6.32 -19.84 17.69
C LYS A 152 7.14 -18.58 17.93
N LYS A 153 6.76 -17.79 18.93
CA LYS A 153 7.47 -16.55 19.31
C LYS A 153 8.89 -16.82 19.83
N ILE A 154 9.15 -18.00 20.40
CA ILE A 154 10.50 -18.39 20.85
C ILE A 154 11.49 -18.56 19.70
N ASP A 155 10.98 -18.84 18.50
CA ASP A 155 11.77 -18.98 17.28
C ASP A 155 11.98 -17.63 16.58
N GLU A 156 11.69 -16.49 17.25
CA GLU A 156 11.91 -15.16 16.69
C GLU A 156 13.39 -14.91 16.43
N ASP A 157 13.68 -14.53 15.20
CA ASP A 157 15.00 -14.19 14.72
C ASP A 157 14.95 -12.85 13.97
N LYS A 158 15.85 -11.92 14.31
CA LYS A 158 15.77 -10.53 13.84
C LYS A 158 16.67 -10.34 12.63
N LEU A 159 16.07 -9.89 11.53
CA LEU A 159 16.75 -9.59 10.27
C LEU A 159 16.58 -8.13 9.89
N ASP A 160 17.51 -7.57 9.13
CA ASP A 160 17.24 -6.41 8.28
C ASP A 160 16.83 -6.91 6.91
N GLN A 161 15.73 -6.38 6.37
CA GLN A 161 15.22 -6.72 5.06
C GLN A 161 15.22 -5.50 4.14
N ARG A 162 15.77 -5.68 2.94
CA ARG A 162 15.61 -4.78 1.80
C ARG A 162 14.82 -5.47 0.71
N ILE A 163 13.84 -4.74 0.17
CA ILE A 163 12.99 -5.24 -0.90
C ILE A 163 12.85 -4.16 -1.96
N PHE A 164 13.01 -4.53 -3.21
CA PHE A 164 12.46 -3.81 -4.35
C PHE A 164 11.49 -4.73 -5.08
N LYS A 165 10.23 -4.31 -5.26
CA LYS A 165 9.24 -5.04 -6.04
C LYS A 165 8.58 -4.12 -7.04
N THR A 166 8.33 -4.64 -8.23
CA THR A 166 7.44 -4.02 -9.21
C THR A 166 6.51 -5.09 -9.78
N LEU A 167 5.25 -4.72 -9.98
CA LEU A 167 4.26 -5.52 -10.67
C LEU A 167 3.54 -4.59 -11.64
N PHE A 168 3.33 -5.06 -12.86
CA PHE A 168 2.56 -4.37 -13.89
C PHE A 168 1.66 -5.37 -14.61
N ASP A 169 0.37 -5.09 -14.59
CA ASP A 169 -0.63 -5.84 -15.33
C ASP A 169 -1.29 -4.94 -16.38
N ALA A 170 -1.45 -5.46 -17.59
CA ALA A 170 -2.21 -4.82 -18.65
C ALA A 170 -3.29 -5.78 -19.13
N GLU A 171 -4.54 -5.46 -18.83
CA GLU A 171 -5.71 -6.27 -19.16
C GLU A 171 -6.60 -5.56 -20.18
N MET A 172 -7.15 -6.31 -21.13
CA MET A 172 -8.10 -5.83 -22.13
C MET A 172 -9.45 -6.52 -21.94
N ASN A 173 -10.52 -5.74 -22.10
CA ASN A 173 -11.88 -6.24 -22.09
C ASN A 173 -12.12 -7.13 -23.33
N THR A 174 -12.16 -8.45 -23.12
CA THR A 174 -12.30 -9.46 -24.19
C THR A 174 -13.74 -9.99 -24.29
N LEU A 175 -14.46 -10.04 -23.17
CA LEU A 175 -15.86 -10.46 -23.06
C LEU A 175 -16.60 -9.52 -22.11
N PRO A 176 -17.95 -9.44 -22.13
CA PRO A 176 -18.68 -8.56 -21.24
C PRO A 176 -18.26 -8.71 -19.77
N LYS A 177 -17.64 -7.63 -19.24
CA LYS A 177 -17.13 -7.53 -17.86
C LYS A 177 -15.94 -8.45 -17.53
N ALA A 178 -15.34 -9.10 -18.52
CA ALA A 178 -14.16 -9.94 -18.36
C ALA A 178 -12.95 -9.31 -19.04
N TYR A 179 -11.80 -9.38 -18.39
CA TYR A 179 -10.57 -8.81 -18.87
C TYR A 179 -9.47 -9.85 -18.91
N THR A 180 -8.80 -9.98 -20.05
CA THR A 180 -7.67 -10.89 -20.25
C THR A 180 -6.43 -10.05 -20.48
N GLY A 181 -5.32 -10.41 -19.85
CA GLY A 181 -4.13 -9.57 -19.83
C GLY A 181 -2.82 -10.31 -19.66
N VAL A 182 -1.76 -9.51 -19.72
CA VAL A 182 -0.39 -9.92 -19.41
C VAL A 182 0.00 -9.38 -18.04
N SER A 183 0.86 -10.12 -17.35
CA SER A 183 1.34 -9.80 -16.01
C SER A 183 2.86 -9.86 -15.99
N LEU A 184 3.50 -8.76 -15.62
CA LEU A 184 4.95 -8.64 -15.49
C LEU A 184 5.29 -8.30 -14.05
N GLY A 185 6.39 -8.85 -13.54
CA GLY A 185 6.88 -8.51 -12.22
C GLY A 185 8.39 -8.62 -12.12
N PHE A 186 8.95 -7.90 -11.16
CA PHE A 186 10.34 -8.05 -10.76
C PHE A 186 10.44 -7.85 -9.25
N GLU A 187 11.15 -8.74 -8.58
CA GLU A 187 11.37 -8.71 -7.14
C GLU A 187 12.85 -8.91 -6.86
N ASN A 188 13.43 -8.04 -6.04
CA ASN A 188 14.77 -8.17 -5.51
C ASN A 188 14.72 -8.08 -3.99
N TYR A 189 15.41 -9.01 -3.35
CA TYR A 189 15.49 -9.10 -1.91
C TYR A 189 16.94 -9.13 -1.46
N HIS A 190 17.18 -8.56 -0.29
CA HIS A 190 18.43 -8.71 0.42
C HIS A 190 18.16 -8.75 1.92
N PHE A 191 18.82 -9.68 2.61
CA PHE A 191 18.65 -9.87 4.05
C PHE A 191 19.99 -9.84 4.76
N ILE A 192 19.99 -9.30 5.97
CA ILE A 192 21.15 -9.31 6.87
C ILE A 192 20.69 -9.83 8.21
N ASP A 193 21.28 -10.93 8.65
CA ASP A 193 21.03 -11.52 9.97
C ASP A 193 21.61 -10.63 11.08
N LYS A 194 20.81 -10.32 12.11
CA LYS A 194 21.25 -9.56 13.29
C LYS A 194 21.54 -10.42 14.50
N GLN A 195 21.20 -11.71 14.45
CA GLN A 195 21.29 -12.60 15.60
C GLN A 195 21.96 -13.91 15.17
N ALA A 196 23.28 -13.93 15.31
CA ALA A 196 24.08 -15.11 15.03
C ALA A 196 23.61 -16.32 15.86
N GLY A 197 23.44 -17.46 15.19
CA GLY A 197 23.03 -18.72 15.83
C GLY A 197 21.53 -18.85 16.06
N GLY A 198 20.72 -17.89 15.57
CA GLY A 198 19.28 -18.03 15.52
C GLY A 198 18.81 -19.08 14.50
N ILE A 199 17.50 -19.31 14.45
CA ILE A 199 16.90 -20.29 13.54
C ILE A 199 17.12 -19.93 12.06
N TYR A 200 17.35 -18.66 11.74
CA TYR A 200 17.61 -18.20 10.39
C TYR A 200 18.96 -18.73 9.89
N THR A 201 20.00 -18.61 10.71
CA THR A 201 21.32 -19.17 10.38
C THR A 201 21.29 -20.71 10.37
N THR A 202 20.70 -21.31 11.41
CA THR A 202 20.88 -22.73 11.74
C THR A 202 19.95 -23.69 11.03
N ASN A 203 18.78 -23.24 10.55
CA ASN A 203 17.84 -24.12 9.88
C ASN A 203 18.29 -24.42 8.43
N PRO A 204 18.50 -25.70 8.08
CA PRO A 204 18.92 -26.09 6.73
C PRO A 204 17.80 -26.00 5.68
N GLN A 205 16.53 -25.89 6.08
CA GLN A 205 15.39 -25.76 5.16
C GLN A 205 15.24 -24.36 4.56
N ILE A 206 16.01 -23.38 5.05
CA ILE A 206 15.96 -22.01 4.56
C ILE A 206 16.94 -21.88 3.41
N LEU A 207 16.40 -21.71 2.21
CA LEU A 207 17.16 -21.50 0.98
C LEU A 207 17.35 -20.00 0.70
N ASP A 208 18.47 -19.64 0.07
CA ASP A 208 18.79 -18.30 -0.44
C ASP A 208 18.70 -17.18 0.64
N LYS A 209 19.41 -17.41 1.75
CA LYS A 209 19.40 -16.54 2.95
C LYS A 209 19.89 -15.12 2.68
N ASP A 210 20.71 -14.89 1.66
CA ASP A 210 21.20 -13.53 1.35
C ASP A 210 20.20 -12.72 0.48
N GLY A 211 19.15 -13.38 0.01
CA GLY A 211 18.17 -12.85 -0.93
C GLY A 211 18.51 -13.18 -2.39
N GLY A 212 17.77 -12.59 -3.31
CA GLY A 212 17.90 -12.87 -4.73
C GLY A 212 16.96 -12.03 -5.58
N SER A 213 17.09 -12.20 -6.91
CA SER A 213 16.29 -11.48 -7.91
C SER A 213 15.41 -12.45 -8.68
N VAL A 214 14.17 -12.04 -8.93
CA VAL A 214 13.20 -12.85 -9.68
C VAL A 214 12.42 -11.95 -10.62
N ALA A 215 12.32 -12.35 -11.88
CA ALA A 215 11.47 -11.70 -12.87
C ALA A 215 10.30 -12.64 -13.19
N TRP A 216 9.11 -12.08 -13.30
CA TRP A 216 7.86 -12.80 -13.51
C TRP A 216 7.25 -12.38 -14.83
N ILE A 217 6.86 -13.36 -15.64
CA ILE A 217 6.11 -13.16 -16.88
C ILE A 217 4.89 -14.08 -16.83
N GLY A 218 3.72 -13.54 -17.14
CA GLY A 218 2.48 -14.27 -16.93
C GLY A 218 1.28 -13.71 -17.64
N ALA A 219 0.14 -14.33 -17.36
CA ALA A 219 -1.17 -13.95 -17.84
C ALA A 219 -2.12 -13.69 -16.67
N SER A 220 -3.09 -12.83 -16.91
CA SER A 220 -4.15 -12.47 -15.95
C SER A 220 -5.52 -12.62 -16.59
N GLN A 221 -6.49 -13.04 -15.79
CA GLN A 221 -7.90 -13.08 -16.16
C GLN A 221 -8.69 -12.50 -15.00
N SER A 222 -9.51 -11.49 -15.28
CA SER A 222 -10.42 -10.91 -14.30
C SER A 222 -11.86 -10.87 -14.81
N TYR A 223 -12.81 -10.85 -13.89
CA TYR A 223 -14.24 -10.68 -14.14
C TYR A 223 -14.80 -9.74 -13.08
N ASP A 224 -15.31 -8.58 -13.48
CA ASP A 224 -15.70 -7.52 -12.56
C ASP A 224 -17.09 -6.94 -12.87
N THR A 225 -18.04 -7.29 -12.00
CA THR A 225 -19.43 -6.80 -12.05
C THR A 225 -19.75 -5.79 -10.95
N ARG A 226 -18.75 -5.38 -10.17
CA ARG A 226 -18.92 -4.44 -9.05
C ARG A 226 -19.46 -3.11 -9.54
N ASN A 227 -20.35 -2.52 -8.75
CA ASN A 227 -20.90 -1.20 -9.04
C ASN A 227 -19.92 -0.04 -8.80
N SER A 228 -18.86 -0.27 -8.04
CA SER A 228 -17.77 0.67 -7.78
C SER A 228 -16.50 -0.13 -7.53
N ASN A 229 -15.35 0.36 -8.01
CA ASN A 229 -14.06 -0.23 -7.72
C ASN A 229 -13.49 0.21 -6.35
N ASN A 230 -13.89 1.37 -5.84
CA ASN A 230 -13.37 1.94 -4.59
C ASN A 230 -14.19 1.55 -3.36
N TYR A 231 -15.51 1.54 -3.48
CA TYR A 231 -16.43 1.15 -2.41
C TYR A 231 -17.57 0.29 -2.98
N PRO A 232 -17.30 -0.99 -3.29
CA PRO A 232 -18.30 -1.90 -3.83
C PRO A 232 -19.42 -2.15 -2.81
N THR A 233 -20.67 -2.06 -3.25
CA THR A 233 -21.85 -2.38 -2.43
C THR A 233 -22.67 -3.53 -2.98
N LYS A 234 -22.46 -3.86 -4.26
CA LYS A 234 -23.09 -5.00 -4.94
C LYS A 234 -22.20 -5.50 -6.07
N GLY A 235 -22.33 -6.79 -6.37
CA GLY A 235 -21.65 -7.44 -7.49
C GLY A 235 -20.50 -8.32 -7.04
N PHE A 236 -19.71 -8.75 -8.01
CA PHE A 236 -18.66 -9.74 -7.84
C PHE A 236 -17.39 -9.31 -8.56
N PHE A 237 -16.25 -9.66 -8.00
CA PHE A 237 -14.94 -9.54 -8.62
C PHE A 237 -14.18 -10.85 -8.45
N GLY A 238 -13.70 -11.41 -9.55
CA GLY A 238 -12.79 -12.54 -9.53
C GLY A 238 -11.55 -12.21 -10.35
N ARG A 239 -10.38 -12.57 -9.85
CA ARG A 239 -9.12 -12.43 -10.58
C ARG A 239 -8.22 -13.63 -10.36
N ALA A 240 -7.68 -14.13 -11.45
CA ALA A 240 -6.67 -15.17 -11.49
C ALA A 240 -5.43 -14.65 -12.23
N THR A 241 -4.25 -14.88 -11.66
CA THR A 241 -2.98 -14.58 -12.31
C THR A 241 -2.09 -15.82 -12.23
N TYR A 242 -1.49 -16.20 -13.36
CA TYR A 242 -0.43 -17.20 -13.44
C TYR A 242 0.83 -16.49 -13.93
N GLN A 243 1.94 -16.63 -13.20
CA GLN A 243 3.24 -16.09 -13.60
C GLN A 243 4.31 -17.18 -13.49
N TYR A 244 5.22 -17.20 -14.47
CA TYR A 244 6.40 -18.04 -14.48
C TYR A 244 7.64 -17.17 -14.32
N ALA A 245 8.62 -17.68 -13.56
CA ALA A 245 9.93 -17.09 -13.39
C ALA A 245 10.96 -17.87 -14.21
N PRO A 246 11.32 -17.39 -15.41
CA PRO A 246 12.46 -17.92 -16.14
C PRO A 246 13.77 -17.54 -15.46
N ASP A 247 14.79 -18.35 -15.66
CA ASP A 247 16.15 -18.08 -15.21
C ASP A 247 16.82 -17.01 -16.10
N PHE A 248 16.55 -15.73 -15.81
CA PHE A 248 17.16 -14.61 -16.52
C PHE A 248 18.48 -14.13 -15.91
N PHE A 249 18.73 -14.40 -14.64
CA PHE A 249 19.85 -13.80 -13.90
C PHE A 249 21.03 -14.76 -13.70
N GLY A 250 20.88 -16.05 -14.07
CA GLY A 250 21.91 -17.08 -13.92
C GLY A 250 22.19 -17.43 -12.45
N GLY A 251 23.03 -18.45 -12.21
CA GLY A 251 23.40 -18.88 -10.85
C GLY A 251 22.26 -19.56 -10.08
N GLU A 252 22.09 -19.23 -8.80
CA GLU A 252 20.99 -19.70 -7.92
C GLU A 252 19.66 -18.95 -8.20
N SER A 253 19.39 -18.65 -9.47
CA SER A 253 18.16 -17.96 -9.85
C SER A 253 16.94 -18.85 -9.65
N PHE A 254 15.93 -18.31 -8.97
CA PHE A 254 14.68 -19.02 -8.74
C PHE A 254 14.02 -19.42 -10.08
N ASN A 255 13.72 -20.71 -10.23
CA ASN A 255 12.87 -21.23 -11.29
C ASN A 255 11.59 -21.78 -10.70
N GLY A 256 10.45 -21.28 -11.16
CA GLY A 256 9.15 -21.77 -10.72
C GLY A 256 8.00 -20.93 -11.25
N SER A 257 6.82 -21.19 -10.72
CA SER A 257 5.61 -20.43 -11.07
C SER A 257 4.85 -20.01 -9.82
N GLN A 258 4.05 -18.97 -9.94
CA GLN A 258 3.08 -18.58 -8.92
C GLN A 258 1.69 -18.44 -9.52
N ILE A 259 0.69 -18.84 -8.74
CA ILE A 259 -0.72 -18.64 -9.05
C ILE A 259 -1.35 -17.81 -7.94
N LYS A 260 -2.11 -16.79 -8.31
CA LYS A 260 -2.88 -15.98 -7.37
C LYS A 260 -4.35 -15.93 -7.78
N LEU A 261 -5.23 -16.36 -6.88
CA LEU A 261 -6.67 -16.26 -7.01
C LEU A 261 -7.21 -15.30 -5.94
N ASP A 262 -8.08 -14.37 -6.35
CA ASP A 262 -8.77 -13.43 -5.48
C ASP A 262 -10.23 -13.30 -5.92
N LEU A 263 -11.14 -13.75 -5.07
CA LEU A 263 -12.58 -13.75 -5.31
C LEU A 263 -13.26 -12.89 -4.25
N ARG A 264 -14.15 -12.01 -4.69
CA ARG A 264 -14.85 -11.04 -3.83
C ARG A 264 -16.32 -10.95 -4.22
N GLY A 265 -17.20 -11.02 -3.23
CA GLY A 265 -18.64 -10.86 -3.40
C GLY A 265 -19.17 -9.75 -2.50
N PHE A 266 -20.12 -8.96 -3.01
CA PHE A 266 -20.73 -7.85 -2.28
C PHE A 266 -22.25 -7.90 -2.39
N PHE A 267 -22.90 -7.81 -1.23
CA PHE A 267 -24.35 -7.93 -1.09
C PHE A 267 -24.88 -6.77 -0.27
N SER A 268 -25.83 -6.00 -0.82
CA SER A 268 -26.52 -4.95 -0.09
C SER A 268 -27.61 -5.58 0.77
N LEU A 269 -27.40 -5.64 2.09
CA LEU A 269 -28.33 -6.28 3.02
C LEU A 269 -29.48 -5.34 3.42
N ALA A 270 -29.18 -4.05 3.57
CA ALA A 270 -30.14 -3.00 3.90
C ALA A 270 -29.61 -1.65 3.36
N PRO A 271 -30.41 -0.57 3.38
CA PRO A 271 -29.90 0.76 3.06
C PRO A 271 -28.66 1.06 3.91
N LYS A 272 -27.54 1.37 3.25
CA LYS A 272 -26.22 1.66 3.87
C LYS A 272 -25.53 0.48 4.57
N VAL A 273 -26.09 -0.73 4.54
CA VAL A 273 -25.48 -1.95 5.12
C VAL A 273 -25.10 -2.91 4.00
N VAL A 274 -23.81 -3.27 3.97
CA VAL A 274 -23.24 -4.16 2.95
C VAL A 274 -22.50 -5.31 3.62
N LEU A 275 -22.73 -6.53 3.13
CA LEU A 275 -21.89 -7.68 3.40
C LEU A 275 -20.89 -7.84 2.25
N GLY A 276 -19.60 -7.76 2.58
CA GLY A 276 -18.51 -8.14 1.68
C GLY A 276 -17.91 -9.47 2.11
N VAL A 277 -17.61 -10.34 1.15
CA VAL A 277 -16.87 -11.59 1.38
C VAL A 277 -15.69 -11.65 0.43
N GLN A 278 -14.57 -12.20 0.89
CA GLN A 278 -13.37 -12.41 0.08
C GLN A 278 -12.76 -13.77 0.37
N GLY A 279 -12.29 -14.45 -0.67
CA GLY A 279 -11.43 -15.63 -0.58
C GLY A 279 -10.19 -15.45 -1.46
N ILE A 280 -9.03 -15.85 -0.95
CA ILE A 280 -7.78 -15.86 -1.69
C ILE A 280 -7.13 -17.24 -1.65
N TYR A 281 -6.43 -17.58 -2.72
CA TYR A 281 -5.52 -18.70 -2.78
C TYR A 281 -4.26 -18.29 -3.55
N TYR A 282 -3.13 -18.22 -2.87
CA TYR A 282 -1.84 -17.92 -3.46
C TYR A 282 -0.92 -19.13 -3.31
N THR A 283 -0.20 -19.47 -4.36
CA THR A 283 0.72 -20.60 -4.34
C THR A 283 1.96 -20.27 -5.15
N ILE A 284 3.10 -20.81 -4.70
CA ILE A 284 4.34 -20.87 -5.46
C ILE A 284 4.76 -22.32 -5.65
N GLN A 285 5.15 -22.66 -6.87
CA GLN A 285 5.49 -24.00 -7.31
C GLN A 285 6.94 -23.98 -7.80
N SER A 286 7.80 -24.68 -7.09
CA SER A 286 9.20 -24.93 -7.46
C SER A 286 9.71 -26.18 -6.76
N LYS A 287 10.86 -26.70 -7.22
CA LYS A 287 11.60 -27.76 -6.52
C LYS A 287 12.36 -27.22 -5.30
N SER A 288 12.76 -25.95 -5.35
CA SER A 288 13.58 -25.28 -4.33
C SER A 288 13.09 -23.85 -4.20
N THR A 289 12.17 -23.62 -3.26
CA THR A 289 11.55 -22.31 -3.07
C THR A 289 12.35 -21.46 -2.06
N PRO A 290 12.94 -20.32 -2.48
CA PRO A 290 13.55 -19.36 -1.57
C PRO A 290 12.57 -18.91 -0.50
N PHE A 291 13.03 -18.80 0.75
CA PHE A 291 12.13 -18.49 1.88
C PHE A 291 11.41 -17.13 1.75
N TYR A 292 12.00 -16.21 0.98
CA TYR A 292 11.47 -14.87 0.74
C TYR A 292 10.35 -14.83 -0.30
N LEU A 293 10.19 -15.88 -1.10
CA LEU A 293 9.07 -16.03 -2.06
C LEU A 293 7.87 -16.79 -1.48
N LEU A 294 8.03 -17.40 -0.31
CA LEU A 294 6.93 -18.08 0.39
C LEU A 294 5.79 -17.10 0.67
N GLN A 295 4.56 -17.59 0.53
CA GLN A 295 3.35 -16.82 0.75
C GLN A 295 3.18 -16.54 2.24
N GLN A 296 2.87 -15.29 2.59
CA GLN A 296 2.83 -14.83 3.97
C GLN A 296 1.40 -14.54 4.41
N LEU A 297 1.01 -15.05 5.57
CA LEU A 297 -0.28 -14.76 6.18
C LEU A 297 -0.22 -13.47 7.01
N GLY A 298 -1.25 -12.65 6.87
CA GLY A 298 -1.43 -11.42 7.63
C GLY A 298 -0.86 -10.18 6.93
N ASN A 299 -1.70 -9.19 6.73
CA ASN A 299 -1.33 -7.83 6.33
C ASN A 299 -2.52 -6.88 6.63
N ASP A 300 -2.49 -5.67 6.09
CA ASP A 300 -3.56 -4.68 6.29
C ASP A 300 -4.82 -4.95 5.45
N GLN A 301 -4.78 -5.87 4.48
CA GLN A 301 -5.89 -6.22 3.58
C GLN A 301 -6.56 -7.56 3.94
N MET A 302 -5.77 -8.57 4.35
CA MET A 302 -6.23 -9.93 4.62
C MET A 302 -5.61 -10.44 5.93
N MET A 303 -6.37 -11.18 6.73
CA MET A 303 -5.91 -11.72 8.02
C MET A 303 -5.31 -10.64 8.94
N ARG A 304 -5.95 -9.46 9.00
CA ARG A 304 -5.59 -8.36 9.92
C ARG A 304 -5.52 -8.86 11.36
N GLY A 305 -4.48 -8.43 12.09
CA GLY A 305 -4.12 -8.88 13.44
C GLY A 305 -2.88 -9.76 13.49
N TYR A 306 -2.48 -10.32 12.34
CA TYR A 306 -1.27 -11.13 12.19
C TYR A 306 -0.10 -10.33 11.63
N TYR A 307 1.11 -10.59 12.13
CA TYR A 307 2.34 -10.00 11.62
C TYR A 307 2.74 -10.66 10.29
N SER A 308 2.85 -9.86 9.22
CA SER A 308 3.28 -10.31 7.90
C SER A 308 4.70 -10.86 7.97
N GLY A 309 4.85 -12.18 7.81
CA GLY A 309 6.12 -12.88 7.91
C GLY A 309 6.16 -13.91 9.03
N ARG A 310 5.24 -13.88 9.99
CA ARG A 310 5.22 -14.88 11.07
C ARG A 310 4.90 -16.28 10.55
N TYR A 311 3.85 -16.39 9.74
CA TYR A 311 3.46 -17.65 9.10
C TYR A 311 3.69 -17.51 7.62
N ARG A 312 4.52 -18.41 7.08
CA ARG A 312 4.84 -18.44 5.65
C ARG A 312 5.02 -19.86 5.16
N ASP A 313 4.56 -20.14 3.96
CA ASP A 313 4.77 -21.43 3.32
C ASP A 313 4.49 -21.30 1.81
N GLU A 314 4.60 -22.39 1.07
CA GLU A 314 4.43 -22.38 -0.39
C GLU A 314 3.01 -22.01 -0.82
N ASN A 315 2.01 -22.30 0.02
CA ASN A 315 0.62 -21.97 -0.22
C ASN A 315 0.06 -21.08 0.90
N LEU A 316 -0.83 -20.17 0.53
CA LEU A 316 -1.68 -19.39 1.42
C LEU A 316 -3.12 -19.50 0.95
N MET A 317 -4.00 -19.92 1.86
CA MET A 317 -5.44 -19.85 1.67
C MET A 317 -6.04 -19.02 2.80
N ALA A 318 -6.89 -18.04 2.46
CA ALA A 318 -7.59 -17.24 3.46
C ALA A 318 -8.95 -16.78 2.95
N ALA A 319 -9.90 -16.63 3.87
CA ALA A 319 -11.22 -16.08 3.60
C ALA A 319 -11.62 -15.11 4.71
N GLN A 320 -12.35 -14.06 4.37
CA GLN A 320 -12.87 -13.11 5.33
C GLN A 320 -14.22 -12.56 4.89
N ALA A 321 -15.00 -12.08 5.87
CA ALA A 321 -16.24 -11.37 5.67
C ALA A 321 -16.20 -10.04 6.44
N GLU A 322 -16.81 -9.01 5.86
CA GLU A 322 -17.00 -7.69 6.48
C GLU A 322 -18.47 -7.29 6.40
N ILE A 323 -19.05 -6.90 7.53
CA ILE A 323 -20.30 -6.16 7.55
C ILE A 323 -19.98 -4.68 7.68
N ARG A 324 -20.39 -3.89 6.68
CA ARG A 324 -20.07 -2.47 6.54
C ARG A 324 -21.33 -1.65 6.72
N TYR A 325 -21.30 -0.64 7.58
CA TYR A 325 -22.40 0.30 7.80
C TYR A 325 -21.95 1.74 7.57
N ARG A 326 -22.45 2.36 6.49
CA ARG A 326 -22.16 3.76 6.13
C ARG A 326 -23.28 4.68 6.63
N PHE A 327 -23.30 4.94 7.93
CA PHE A 327 -24.37 5.72 8.57
C PHE A 327 -24.47 7.17 8.07
N MET A 328 -23.34 7.79 7.70
CA MET A 328 -23.26 9.13 7.12
C MET A 328 -22.52 9.12 5.76
N ASN A 329 -22.67 10.19 4.98
CA ASN A 329 -21.95 10.32 3.70
C ASN A 329 -20.43 10.17 3.86
N ARG A 330 -19.87 10.71 4.94
CA ARG A 330 -18.43 10.73 5.21
C ARG A 330 -17.94 9.71 6.24
N PHE A 331 -18.85 9.06 6.97
CA PHE A 331 -18.47 8.13 8.02
C PHE A 331 -19.10 6.77 7.84
N GLY A 332 -18.29 5.75 8.06
CA GLY A 332 -18.74 4.36 8.14
C GLY A 332 -17.99 3.61 9.23
N ILE A 333 -18.57 2.50 9.64
CA ILE A 333 -17.95 1.51 10.50
C ILE A 333 -18.07 0.14 9.87
N LEU A 334 -17.21 -0.78 10.26
CA LEU A 334 -17.34 -2.18 9.92
C LEU A 334 -16.91 -3.10 11.05
N ALA A 335 -17.40 -4.33 10.98
CA ALA A 335 -16.88 -5.46 11.74
C ALA A 335 -16.49 -6.55 10.75
N PHE A 336 -15.43 -7.29 11.07
CA PHE A 336 -14.90 -8.33 10.20
C PHE A 336 -14.49 -9.58 10.97
N ALA A 337 -14.56 -10.71 10.29
CA ALA A 337 -14.06 -11.98 10.75
C ALA A 337 -13.53 -12.78 9.56
N GLY A 338 -12.56 -13.66 9.80
CA GLY A 338 -11.94 -14.45 8.76
C GLY A 338 -11.11 -15.59 9.32
N THR A 339 -10.57 -16.37 8.40
CA THR A 339 -9.66 -17.45 8.71
C THR A 339 -8.71 -17.74 7.55
N GLY A 340 -7.55 -18.29 7.85
CA GLY A 340 -6.62 -18.72 6.82
C GLY A 340 -5.50 -19.58 7.36
N LYS A 341 -4.69 -20.12 6.47
CA LYS A 341 -3.50 -20.90 6.82
C LYS A 341 -2.47 -20.84 5.70
N VAL A 342 -1.24 -21.14 6.08
CA VAL A 342 -0.18 -21.48 5.14
C VAL A 342 0.10 -22.98 5.18
N PHE A 343 0.59 -23.56 4.09
CA PHE A 343 0.96 -24.98 4.03
C PHE A 343 1.87 -25.29 2.83
N ALA A 344 2.67 -26.34 2.97
CA ALA A 344 3.54 -26.85 1.92
C ALA A 344 2.76 -27.50 0.77
N ASN A 345 3.35 -27.55 -0.42
CA ASN A 345 2.76 -28.18 -1.60
C ASN A 345 2.38 -29.64 -1.33
N GLY A 346 1.16 -30.03 -1.73
CA GLY A 346 0.62 -31.37 -1.50
C GLY A 346 0.20 -31.68 -0.05
N GLN A 347 0.34 -30.75 0.90
CA GLN A 347 0.08 -30.97 2.33
C GLN A 347 -1.15 -30.20 2.84
N PHE A 348 -2.22 -30.13 2.03
CA PHE A 348 -3.47 -29.51 2.48
C PHE A 348 -4.23 -30.42 3.44
N ASN A 349 -4.62 -29.84 4.58
CA ASN A 349 -5.61 -30.41 5.49
C ASN A 349 -6.48 -29.28 6.06
N GLY A 350 -7.68 -29.60 6.53
CA GLY A 350 -8.61 -28.62 7.13
C GLY A 350 -8.19 -28.11 8.51
N ASN A 351 -7.15 -28.68 9.12
CA ASN A 351 -6.71 -28.33 10.48
C ASN A 351 -5.77 -27.12 10.49
N GLY A 352 -5.63 -26.49 11.66
CA GLY A 352 -4.70 -25.37 11.85
C GLY A 352 -5.13 -24.06 11.18
N LEU A 353 -6.41 -23.92 10.84
CA LEU A 353 -6.95 -22.65 10.39
C LEU A 353 -6.83 -21.59 11.50
N LYS A 354 -6.20 -20.47 11.16
CA LYS A 354 -5.96 -19.35 12.05
C LYS A 354 -7.15 -18.40 11.97
N PRO A 355 -7.86 -18.10 13.07
CA PRO A 355 -8.98 -17.16 13.04
C PRO A 355 -8.50 -15.71 13.16
N ASN A 356 -9.22 -14.77 12.54
CA ASN A 356 -9.08 -13.35 12.84
C ASN A 356 -10.44 -12.67 12.94
N PHE A 357 -10.52 -11.62 13.74
CA PHE A 357 -11.69 -10.75 13.80
C PHE A 357 -11.30 -9.34 14.22
N GLY A 358 -12.18 -8.37 13.98
CA GLY A 358 -11.90 -6.99 14.34
C GLY A 358 -12.97 -6.01 13.93
N VAL A 359 -12.66 -4.75 14.13
CA VAL A 359 -13.55 -3.62 13.83
C VAL A 359 -12.77 -2.51 13.13
N GLY A 360 -13.49 -1.65 12.42
CA GLY A 360 -12.87 -0.57 11.67
C GLY A 360 -13.76 0.65 11.49
N GLY A 361 -13.13 1.81 11.39
CA GLY A 361 -13.75 3.08 11.03
C GLY A 361 -13.36 3.51 9.62
N ARG A 362 -14.25 4.24 8.94
CA ARG A 362 -14.04 4.79 7.59
C ARG A 362 -14.34 6.27 7.59
N TYR A 363 -13.41 7.05 7.05
CA TYR A 363 -13.63 8.44 6.70
C TYR A 363 -13.57 8.62 5.18
N PHE A 364 -14.71 8.91 4.54
CA PHE A 364 -14.79 9.14 3.11
C PHE A 364 -14.48 10.61 2.80
N PHE A 365 -13.28 10.87 2.26
CA PHE A 365 -12.87 12.20 1.85
C PHE A 365 -13.46 12.59 0.48
N ASP A 366 -13.78 11.60 -0.36
CA ASP A 366 -14.57 11.78 -1.58
C ASP A 366 -15.77 10.81 -1.57
N PRO A 367 -16.91 11.24 -1.02
CA PRO A 367 -18.10 10.41 -0.91
C PRO A 367 -18.69 9.92 -2.23
N ALA A 368 -18.47 10.67 -3.32
CA ALA A 368 -19.00 10.37 -4.65
C ALA A 368 -18.19 9.25 -5.33
N LYS A 369 -16.86 9.29 -5.20
CA LYS A 369 -15.98 8.22 -5.69
C LYS A 369 -15.83 7.05 -4.72
N GLY A 370 -16.32 7.17 -3.49
CA GLY A 370 -16.21 6.14 -2.46
C GLY A 370 -14.79 6.00 -1.92
N LEU A 371 -13.99 7.07 -1.95
CA LEU A 371 -12.61 7.02 -1.45
C LEU A 371 -12.58 7.27 0.05
N SER A 372 -11.94 6.37 0.79
CA SER A 372 -11.88 6.38 2.24
C SER A 372 -10.44 6.31 2.78
N VAL A 373 -10.26 6.88 3.97
CA VAL A 373 -9.20 6.49 4.90
C VAL A 373 -9.81 5.48 5.87
N ARG A 374 -9.10 4.38 6.12
CA ARG A 374 -9.52 3.36 7.07
C ARG A 374 -8.64 3.32 8.32
N LEU A 375 -9.27 3.06 9.45
CA LEU A 375 -8.65 2.74 10.72
C LEU A 375 -9.19 1.39 11.18
N ASP A 376 -8.37 0.34 11.17
CA ASP A 376 -8.79 -1.02 11.53
C ASP A 376 -8.00 -1.53 12.73
N TYR A 377 -8.67 -2.23 13.64
CA TYR A 377 -8.04 -3.01 14.70
C TYR A 377 -8.41 -4.49 14.51
N GLY A 378 -7.41 -5.32 14.23
CA GLY A 378 -7.56 -6.75 14.03
C GLY A 378 -6.94 -7.55 15.17
N VAL A 379 -7.58 -8.67 15.51
CA VAL A 379 -7.17 -9.60 16.55
C VAL A 379 -7.07 -10.99 15.93
N GLY A 380 -5.93 -11.64 16.15
CA GLY A 380 -5.68 -13.02 15.76
C GLY A 380 -5.74 -13.99 16.94
N GLU A 381 -5.20 -15.18 16.71
CA GLU A 381 -5.10 -16.24 17.72
C GLU A 381 -4.21 -15.85 18.91
N LYS A 382 -4.45 -16.53 20.03
CA LYS A 382 -3.60 -16.52 21.21
C LYS A 382 -3.03 -17.92 21.39
N LEU A 383 -1.74 -18.08 21.09
CA LEU A 383 -1.04 -19.34 21.36
C LEU A 383 -0.72 -19.47 22.86
N PRO A 384 -0.61 -20.70 23.39
CA PRO A 384 -0.14 -20.92 24.75
C PRO A 384 1.22 -20.24 24.97
N ASN A 385 1.39 -19.61 26.13
CA ASN A 385 2.61 -18.89 26.53
C ASN A 385 3.00 -17.69 25.64
N GLU A 386 2.09 -17.21 24.80
CA GLU A 386 2.30 -16.02 23.99
C GLU A 386 1.25 -14.95 24.25
N LYS A 387 1.64 -13.70 23.97
CA LYS A 387 0.67 -12.60 23.88
C LYS A 387 -0.25 -12.85 22.69
N ARG A 388 -1.51 -12.45 22.84
CA ARG A 388 -2.48 -12.48 21.74
C ARG A 388 -1.98 -11.60 20.60
N GLN A 389 -2.07 -12.11 19.37
CA GLN A 389 -1.71 -11.35 18.18
C GLN A 389 -2.78 -10.30 17.89
N ALA A 390 -2.35 -9.06 17.66
CA ALA A 390 -3.23 -7.97 17.28
C ALA A 390 -2.46 -6.91 16.49
N GLY A 391 -3.18 -6.10 15.72
CA GLY A 391 -2.60 -5.04 14.90
C GLY A 391 -3.58 -3.89 14.67
N PHE A 392 -3.03 -2.68 14.63
CA PHE A 392 -3.74 -1.47 14.25
C PHE A 392 -3.25 -1.00 12.88
N TYR A 393 -4.17 -0.61 12.00
CA TYR A 393 -3.87 -0.30 10.61
C TYR A 393 -4.49 1.03 10.20
N ILE A 394 -3.69 1.88 9.57
CA ILE A 394 -4.14 3.07 8.85
C ILE A 394 -3.84 2.87 7.38
N SER A 395 -4.86 2.79 6.53
CA SER A 395 -4.67 2.60 5.10
C SER A 395 -5.66 3.43 4.28
N LEU A 396 -5.38 3.51 2.97
CA LEU A 396 -6.24 4.13 1.99
C LEU A 396 -7.12 3.06 1.32
N ALA A 397 -8.37 3.41 1.05
CA ALA A 397 -9.40 2.54 0.49
C ALA A 397 -9.80 1.33 1.35
N GLU A 398 -10.75 0.53 0.86
CA GLU A 398 -11.24 -0.67 1.52
C GLU A 398 -10.21 -1.81 1.50
N ALA A 399 -10.38 -2.79 2.40
CA ALA A 399 -9.47 -3.95 2.48
C ALA A 399 -9.53 -4.79 1.21
N PHE A 400 -10.74 -4.91 0.64
CA PHE A 400 -11.05 -5.61 -0.60
C PHE A 400 -12.35 -5.10 -1.25
#